data_AF-A0A7S3DXD6-F1
#
_entry.id   AF-A0A7S3DXD6-F1
#
_cell.length_a   1.000
_cell.length_b   1.000
_cell.length_c   1.000
_cell.angle_alpha   90.00
_cell.angle_beta   90.00
_cell.angle_gamma   90.00
#
_symmetry.space_group_name_H-M   'P 1'
#
loop_
_entity.id
_entity.type
_entity.pdbx_description
1 polymer ?
#
loop_
_entity_poly.entity_id
_entity_poly.type
_entity_poly.pdbx_seq_one_letter_code
_entity_poly.pdbx_strand_id
1 'polypeptide(L)'
;MRVPPALTNSVTAASKAPVVPPEEEYSAVSPVDGYPLRLPALLAQPDDHLKLSTHQALLRQNIEAFEATPDDATIHARGRNRAILAGQVGIRCRHCKNLPVLQRQRGSTYFPNSLTGIYQAVLNMNTVHMQVGVCTEMPADLKNEFVNSMCTTKKHQSGAGKQFWAESGKRLGLVDTEEDGIRFIRNVPQGSKVLETITGFEKTKYTRADK
;
A
#
# COMPACT_ATOMS: atom_id res chain seq x y z
N MET A 1 56.77 -23.95 26.18
CA MET A 1 55.63 -23.04 25.91
C MET A 1 54.56 -23.85 25.17
N ARG A 2 53.47 -24.24 25.85
CA ARG A 2 52.35 -25.01 25.29
C ARG A 2 51.22 -24.04 24.98
N VAL A 3 50.76 -24.02 23.73
CA VAL A 3 49.60 -23.25 23.27
C VAL A 3 48.32 -24.01 23.68
N PRO A 4 47.30 -23.35 24.27
CA PRO A 4 46.04 -24.02 24.62
C PRO A 4 45.14 -24.18 23.37
N PRO A 5 44.26 -25.20 23.31
CA PRO A 5 43.34 -25.39 22.20
C PRO A 5 42.19 -24.39 22.28
N ALA A 6 41.83 -23.81 21.12
CA ALA A 6 40.70 -22.90 20.99
C ALA A 6 39.37 -23.67 21.17
N LEU A 7 38.57 -23.19 22.10
CA LEU A 7 37.21 -23.68 22.33
C LEU A 7 36.30 -23.26 21.17
N THR A 8 35.70 -24.27 20.55
CA THR A 8 34.60 -24.18 19.58
C THR A 8 33.35 -23.64 20.26
N ASN A 9 32.67 -22.67 19.65
CA ASN A 9 31.24 -22.41 19.86
C ASN A 9 30.66 -21.72 18.62
N SER A 10 30.21 -22.52 17.65
CA SER A 10 29.36 -22.06 16.55
C SER A 10 27.90 -22.27 16.91
N VAL A 11 27.29 -21.26 17.53
CA VAL A 11 25.84 -21.25 17.76
C VAL A 11 25.18 -20.84 16.44
N THR A 12 24.65 -21.82 15.72
CA THR A 12 23.81 -21.62 14.54
C THR A 12 22.38 -21.29 14.99
N ALA A 13 22.08 -20.00 15.11
CA ALA A 13 20.70 -19.53 15.19
C ALA A 13 20.12 -19.47 13.77
N ALA A 14 19.51 -20.57 13.32
CA ALA A 14 18.68 -20.56 12.12
C ALA A 14 17.42 -19.72 12.40
N SER A 15 17.46 -18.43 12.02
CA SER A 15 16.27 -17.58 12.00
C SER A 15 15.31 -18.12 10.95
N LYS A 16 14.21 -18.73 11.40
CA LYS A 16 13.16 -19.23 10.52
C LYS A 16 12.50 -18.01 9.87
N ALA A 17 12.73 -17.82 8.57
CA ALA A 17 12.07 -16.76 7.81
C ALA A 17 10.54 -16.86 8.01
N PRO A 18 9.83 -15.72 8.15
CA PRO A 18 8.37 -15.73 8.21
C PRO A 18 7.82 -16.46 6.99
N VAL A 19 6.95 -17.45 7.21
CA VAL A 19 6.25 -18.16 6.15
C VAL A 19 5.37 -17.12 5.45
N VAL A 20 5.81 -16.65 4.28
CA VAL A 20 5.00 -15.79 3.42
C VAL A 20 3.85 -16.65 2.89
N PRO A 21 2.59 -16.31 3.17
CA PRO A 21 1.45 -17.06 2.65
C PRO A 21 1.45 -17.07 1.11
N PRO A 22 0.84 -18.10 0.47
CA PRO A 22 0.72 -18.18 -0.98
C PRO A 22 0.04 -16.94 -1.56
N GLU A 23 0.47 -16.50 -2.75
CA GLU A 23 -0.02 -15.25 -3.40
C GLU A 23 -1.55 -15.25 -3.63
N GLU A 24 -2.15 -16.44 -3.73
CA GLU A 24 -3.59 -16.67 -3.85
C GLU A 24 -4.39 -16.21 -2.63
N GLU A 25 -3.79 -16.23 -1.43
CA GLU A 25 -4.46 -15.85 -0.18
C GLU A 25 -4.61 -14.31 -0.03
N TYR A 26 -3.79 -13.54 -0.75
CA TYR A 26 -3.86 -12.08 -0.82
C TYR A 26 -4.89 -11.57 -1.84
N SER A 27 -5.41 -12.47 -2.67
CA SER A 27 -6.49 -12.17 -3.64
C SER A 27 -7.88 -12.52 -3.10
N ALA A 28 -7.95 -13.18 -1.94
CA ALA A 28 -9.21 -13.56 -1.32
C ALA A 28 -9.96 -12.33 -0.80
N VAL A 29 -11.20 -12.17 -1.23
CA VAL A 29 -12.14 -11.14 -0.77
C VAL A 29 -13.21 -11.78 0.12
N SER A 30 -13.63 -11.03 1.13
CA SER A 30 -14.73 -11.45 2.00
C SER A 30 -16.04 -11.45 1.22
N PRO A 31 -16.83 -12.55 1.30
CA PRO A 31 -18.14 -12.60 0.65
C PRO A 31 -19.17 -11.68 1.32
N VAL A 32 -18.88 -11.14 2.50
CA VAL A 32 -19.80 -10.31 3.28
C VAL A 32 -19.72 -8.83 2.89
N ASP A 33 -18.50 -8.31 2.79
CA ASP A 33 -18.23 -6.87 2.60
C ASP A 33 -17.45 -6.56 1.32
N GLY A 34 -16.96 -7.58 0.60
CA GLY A 34 -16.19 -7.43 -0.63
C GLY A 34 -14.76 -6.92 -0.43
N TYR A 35 -14.33 -6.66 0.80
CA TYR A 35 -12.96 -6.21 1.08
C TYR A 35 -11.98 -7.38 1.03
N PRO A 36 -10.69 -7.14 0.74
CA PRO A 36 -9.64 -8.12 0.95
C PRO A 36 -9.73 -8.74 2.36
N LEU A 37 -9.32 -9.99 2.53
CA LEU A 37 -9.25 -10.60 3.86
C LEU A 37 -8.07 -10.06 4.68
N ARG A 38 -6.97 -9.71 4.01
CA ARG A 38 -5.74 -9.17 4.60
C ARG A 38 -5.01 -8.29 3.59
N LEU A 39 -4.01 -7.55 4.06
CA LEU A 39 -3.04 -6.85 3.22
C LEU A 39 -1.75 -7.67 3.04
N PRO A 40 -0.95 -7.45 1.97
CA PRO A 40 -1.10 -6.43 0.94
C PRO A 40 -2.23 -6.67 -0.06
N ALA A 41 -2.72 -5.58 -0.67
CA ALA A 41 -3.68 -5.60 -1.77
C ALA A 41 -3.28 -4.60 -2.86
N LEU A 42 -3.43 -4.97 -4.14
CA LEU A 42 -3.15 -4.05 -5.25
C LEU A 42 -4.07 -2.83 -5.19
N LEU A 43 -3.53 -1.66 -5.55
CA LEU A 43 -4.36 -0.47 -5.71
C LEU A 43 -5.26 -0.58 -6.94
N ALA A 44 -4.92 -1.41 -7.93
CA ALA A 44 -5.72 -1.59 -9.14
C ALA A 44 -7.16 -1.98 -8.83
N GLN A 45 -8.10 -1.39 -9.57
CA GLN A 45 -9.52 -1.74 -9.54
C GLN A 45 -10.06 -2.04 -10.94
N PRO A 46 -11.13 -2.85 -11.05
CA PRO A 46 -11.71 -3.21 -12.34
C PRO A 46 -12.16 -1.99 -13.18
N ASP A 47 -12.59 -0.92 -12.53
CA ASP A 47 -13.13 0.29 -13.17
C ASP A 47 -12.07 1.38 -13.44
N ASP A 48 -10.78 1.12 -13.17
CA ASP A 48 -9.70 2.08 -13.37
C ASP A 48 -9.64 2.59 -14.82
N HIS A 49 -9.79 1.70 -15.81
CA HIS A 49 -9.76 2.05 -17.23
C HIS A 49 -10.89 3.00 -17.68
N LEU A 50 -11.95 3.13 -16.88
CA LEU A 50 -13.07 4.03 -17.15
C LEU A 50 -12.86 5.43 -16.55
N LYS A 51 -11.95 5.55 -15.58
CA LYS A 51 -11.81 6.75 -14.73
C LYS A 51 -10.41 7.37 -14.76
N LEU A 52 -9.39 6.58 -15.09
CA LEU A 52 -7.98 6.95 -15.04
C LEU A 52 -7.37 6.97 -16.44
N SER A 53 -6.28 7.74 -16.59
CA SER A 53 -5.42 7.58 -17.76
C SER A 53 -4.73 6.20 -17.75
N THR A 54 -4.30 5.73 -18.91
CA THR A 54 -3.51 4.47 -19.03
C THR A 54 -2.32 4.46 -18.07
N HIS A 55 -1.60 5.58 -17.97
CA HIS A 55 -0.47 5.71 -17.06
C HIS A 55 -0.87 5.58 -15.58
N GLN A 56 -1.99 6.20 -15.17
CA GLN A 56 -2.50 6.09 -13.81
C GLN A 56 -2.99 4.67 -13.48
N ALA A 57 -3.66 4.00 -14.41
CA ALA A 57 -4.06 2.61 -14.25
C ALA A 57 -2.82 1.69 -14.13
N LEU A 58 -1.79 1.90 -14.96
CA LEU A 58 -0.53 1.17 -14.90
C LEU A 58 0.18 1.34 -13.55
N LEU A 59 0.18 2.56 -12.99
CA LEU A 59 0.71 2.80 -11.64
C LEU A 59 -0.02 1.93 -10.60
N ARG A 60 -1.35 1.86 -10.65
CA ARG A 60 -2.14 1.10 -9.66
C ARG A 60 -1.95 -0.40 -9.77
N GLN A 61 -1.65 -0.92 -10.95
CA GLN A 61 -1.30 -2.34 -11.16
C GLN A 61 0.08 -2.70 -10.58
N ASN A 62 0.92 -1.71 -10.31
CA ASN A 62 2.30 -1.87 -9.86
C ASN A 62 2.55 -1.37 -8.42
N ILE A 63 1.50 -0.93 -7.74
CA ILE A 63 1.54 -0.43 -6.37
C ILE A 63 0.52 -1.20 -5.55
N GLU A 64 0.93 -1.65 -4.36
CA GLU A 64 0.06 -2.31 -3.39
C GLU A 64 -0.02 -1.48 -2.10
N ALA A 65 -1.20 -1.48 -1.47
CA ALA A 65 -1.36 -1.09 -0.09
C ALA A 65 -0.84 -2.21 0.83
N PHE A 66 -0.17 -1.85 1.92
CA PHE A 66 0.37 -2.82 2.88
C PHE A 66 0.42 -2.22 4.29
N GLU A 67 0.45 -3.07 5.31
CA GLU A 67 0.62 -2.66 6.70
C GLU A 67 2.10 -2.51 7.06
N ALA A 68 2.44 -1.39 7.70
CA ALA A 68 3.78 -1.13 8.22
C ALA A 68 4.19 -2.22 9.21
N THR A 69 5.38 -2.76 9.01
CA THR A 69 6.05 -3.64 9.98
C THR A 69 6.79 -2.79 11.03
N PRO A 70 7.23 -3.40 12.16
CA PRO A 70 8.12 -2.73 13.10
C PRO A 70 9.41 -2.18 12.44
N ASP A 71 9.93 -2.88 11.43
CA ASP A 71 11.10 -2.42 10.67
C ASP A 71 10.79 -1.14 9.88
N ASP A 72 9.60 -1.05 9.26
CA ASP A 72 9.18 0.17 8.57
C ASP A 72 9.07 1.36 9.55
N ALA A 73 8.56 1.12 10.76
CA ALA A 73 8.41 2.15 11.80
C ALA A 73 9.77 2.71 12.28
N THR A 74 10.79 1.85 12.41
CA THR A 74 12.11 2.26 12.89
C THR A 74 12.94 2.94 11.81
N ILE A 75 12.95 2.40 10.59
CA ILE A 75 13.81 2.86 9.50
C ILE A 75 13.32 4.19 8.92
N HIS A 76 12.00 4.36 8.81
CA HIS A 76 11.40 5.56 8.22
C HIS A 76 11.09 6.68 9.22
N ALA A 77 11.60 6.60 10.45
CA ALA A 77 11.32 7.56 11.52
C ALA A 77 11.94 8.96 11.31
N ARG A 78 13.08 9.07 10.61
CA ARG A 78 13.85 10.31 10.53
C ARG A 78 13.21 11.33 9.57
N GLY A 79 13.04 12.58 10.03
CA GLY A 79 12.63 13.72 9.20
C GLY A 79 11.14 13.77 8.84
N ARG A 80 10.30 12.89 9.42
CA ARG A 80 8.85 12.95 9.28
C ARG A 80 8.23 13.73 10.44
N ASN A 81 7.20 14.51 10.14
CA ASN A 81 6.42 15.22 11.16
C ASN A 81 5.60 14.26 12.05
N ARG A 82 5.32 13.04 11.56
CA ARG A 82 4.63 11.99 12.30
C ARG A 82 5.38 10.67 12.15
N ALA A 83 5.55 9.96 13.26
CA ALA A 83 6.12 8.63 13.28
C ALA A 83 5.21 7.65 12.52
N ILE A 84 5.81 6.62 11.92
CA ILE A 84 5.06 5.52 11.32
C ILE A 84 4.79 4.50 12.41
N LEU A 85 3.54 4.05 12.51
CA LEU A 85 3.12 3.07 13.50
C LEU A 85 3.03 1.69 12.86
N ALA A 86 3.41 0.63 13.58
CA ALA A 86 3.16 -0.73 13.12
C ALA A 86 1.65 -0.92 12.85
N GLY A 87 1.33 -1.58 11.73
CA GLY A 87 -0.03 -1.70 11.21
C GLY A 87 -0.57 -0.47 10.48
N GLN A 88 0.17 0.65 10.40
CA GLN A 88 -0.26 1.81 9.60
C GLN A 88 -0.20 1.41 8.13
N VAL A 89 -1.25 1.67 7.38
CA VAL A 89 -1.28 1.35 5.95
C VAL A 89 -0.46 2.37 5.17
N GLY A 90 0.53 1.84 4.46
CA GLY A 90 1.30 2.54 3.44
C GLY A 90 1.00 2.00 2.04
N ILE A 91 1.68 2.59 1.06
CA ILE A 91 1.76 2.07 -0.31
C ILE A 91 3.21 1.73 -0.62
N ARG A 92 3.42 0.68 -1.41
CA ARG A 92 4.76 0.28 -1.87
C ARG A 92 4.77 -0.23 -3.31
N CYS A 93 5.94 -0.14 -3.93
CA CYS A 93 6.23 -0.78 -5.20
C CYS A 93 6.15 -2.31 -5.03
N ARG A 94 5.28 -2.97 -5.82
CA ARG A 94 5.10 -4.43 -5.73
C ARG A 94 6.36 -5.23 -6.09
N HIS A 95 7.27 -4.63 -6.85
CA HIS A 95 8.52 -5.25 -7.29
C HIS A 95 9.57 -5.25 -6.18
N CYS A 96 9.60 -4.20 -5.35
CA CYS A 96 10.53 -4.10 -4.23
C CYS A 96 10.01 -4.79 -2.94
N LYS A 97 8.83 -5.43 -2.97
CA LYS A 97 8.16 -5.95 -1.76
C LYS A 97 9.01 -6.99 -1.01
N ASN A 98 9.76 -7.80 -1.76
CA ASN A 98 10.58 -8.90 -1.24
C ASN A 98 11.95 -8.45 -0.72
N LEU A 99 12.35 -7.20 -0.99
CA LEU A 99 13.58 -6.65 -0.45
C LEU A 99 13.41 -6.29 1.03
N PRO A 100 14.42 -6.55 1.88
CA PRO A 100 14.49 -6.01 3.23
C PRO A 100 14.30 -4.49 3.23
N VAL A 101 13.65 -3.93 4.24
CA VAL A 101 13.30 -2.50 4.30
C VAL A 101 14.50 -1.58 4.06
N LEU A 102 15.68 -1.94 4.59
CA LEU A 102 16.93 -1.19 4.41
C LEU A 102 17.51 -1.22 2.98
N GLN A 103 17.16 -2.23 2.18
CA GLN A 103 17.64 -2.41 0.81
C GLN A 103 16.66 -1.87 -0.24
N ARG A 104 15.45 -1.49 0.18
CA ARG A 104 14.46 -0.90 -0.71
C ARG A 104 14.94 0.46 -1.21
N GLN A 105 14.89 0.65 -2.53
CA GLN A 105 15.33 1.88 -3.17
C GLN A 105 14.48 3.09 -2.73
N ARG A 106 15.08 4.28 -2.78
CA ARG A 106 14.40 5.53 -2.43
C ARG A 106 13.09 5.68 -3.20
N GLY A 107 12.03 6.10 -2.49
CA GLY A 107 10.71 6.32 -3.08
C GLY A 107 9.93 5.04 -3.40
N SER A 108 10.42 3.84 -3.05
CA SER A 108 9.66 2.61 -3.24
C SER A 108 8.53 2.40 -2.24
N THR A 109 8.49 3.18 -1.15
CA THR A 109 7.50 3.08 -0.06
C THR A 109 7.07 4.47 0.40
N TYR A 110 5.77 4.67 0.62
CA TYR A 110 5.21 5.87 1.23
C TYR A 110 4.12 5.53 2.24
N PHE A 111 4.04 6.32 3.31
CA PHE A 111 2.98 6.24 4.32
C PHE A 111 2.17 7.55 4.30
N PRO A 112 1.14 7.68 3.44
CA PRO A 112 0.26 8.84 3.49
C PRO A 112 -0.51 8.88 4.81
N ASN A 113 -0.81 10.08 5.31
CA ASN A 113 -1.55 10.26 6.56
C ASN A 113 -3.07 10.19 6.38
N SER A 114 -3.55 10.20 5.13
CA SER A 114 -4.96 10.08 4.80
C SER A 114 -5.18 9.45 3.42
N LEU A 115 -6.38 8.92 3.17
CA LEU A 115 -6.78 8.33 1.89
C LEU A 115 -6.64 9.31 0.72
N THR A 116 -6.97 10.59 0.92
CA THR A 116 -6.78 11.63 -0.11
C THR A 116 -5.31 11.87 -0.44
N GLY A 117 -4.40 11.55 0.50
CA GLY A 117 -2.95 11.59 0.33
C GLY A 117 -2.39 10.47 -0.55
N ILE A 118 -3.11 9.37 -0.77
CA ILE A 118 -2.67 8.24 -1.61
C ILE A 118 -2.32 8.73 -3.01
N TYR A 119 -3.16 9.59 -3.59
CA TYR A 119 -2.91 10.15 -4.92
C TYR A 119 -1.53 10.81 -5.02
N GLN A 120 -1.19 11.68 -4.07
CA GLN A 120 0.10 12.36 -4.09
C GLN A 120 1.27 11.41 -3.82
N ALA A 121 1.08 10.44 -2.92
CA ALA A 121 2.10 9.43 -2.63
C ALA A 121 2.42 8.57 -3.86
N VAL A 122 1.41 8.20 -4.65
CA VAL A 122 1.58 7.47 -5.92
C VAL A 122 2.31 8.31 -6.95
N LEU A 123 1.95 9.59 -7.12
CA LEU A 123 2.68 10.49 -8.02
C LEU A 123 4.14 10.66 -7.62
N ASN A 124 4.43 10.75 -6.31
CA ASN A 124 5.80 10.82 -5.82
C ASN A 124 6.58 9.52 -6.08
N MET A 125 5.94 8.36 -5.89
CA MET A 125 6.54 7.07 -6.23
C MET A 125 6.81 6.94 -7.73
N ASN A 126 5.89 7.42 -8.56
CA ASN A 126 6.10 7.47 -10.00
C ASN A 126 7.36 8.27 -10.33
N THR A 127 7.44 9.52 -9.91
CA THR A 127 8.52 10.43 -10.30
C THR A 127 9.87 10.08 -9.65
N VAL A 128 9.89 9.62 -8.41
CA VAL A 128 11.14 9.35 -7.68
C VAL A 128 11.65 7.93 -7.92
N HIS A 129 10.75 6.97 -8.15
CA HIS A 129 11.11 5.55 -8.14
C HIS A 129 10.88 4.84 -9.48
N MET A 130 9.66 4.90 -10.01
CA MET A 130 9.27 4.10 -11.18
C MET A 130 9.75 4.71 -12.50
N GLN A 131 9.39 5.97 -12.77
CA GLN A 131 9.64 6.69 -14.02
C GLN A 131 11.13 6.92 -14.28
N VAL A 132 11.90 7.30 -13.25
CA VAL A 132 13.34 7.58 -13.37
C VAL A 132 14.17 6.28 -13.42
N GLY A 133 13.51 5.11 -13.34
CA GLY A 133 14.14 3.81 -13.56
C GLY A 133 15.05 3.33 -12.43
N VAL A 134 15.04 3.98 -11.27
CA VAL A 134 15.83 3.57 -10.10
C VAL A 134 15.35 2.27 -9.45
N CYS A 135 14.15 1.80 -9.80
CA CYS A 135 13.69 0.49 -9.36
C CYS A 135 14.55 -0.63 -9.98
N THR A 136 15.37 -1.31 -9.18
CA THR A 136 16.21 -2.43 -9.64
C THR A 136 15.39 -3.70 -9.90
N GLU A 137 14.27 -3.86 -9.19
CA GLU A 137 13.45 -5.07 -9.22
C GLU A 137 12.38 -5.06 -10.32
N MET A 138 12.11 -3.91 -10.94
CA MET A 138 11.10 -3.81 -11.99
C MET A 138 11.65 -4.33 -13.32
N PRO A 139 10.93 -5.23 -14.03
CA PRO A 139 11.33 -5.69 -15.36
C PRO A 139 11.55 -4.56 -16.36
N ALA A 140 12.53 -4.71 -17.25
CA ALA A 140 12.90 -3.68 -18.22
C ALA A 140 11.73 -3.31 -19.16
N ASP A 141 10.97 -4.29 -19.63
CA ASP A 141 9.81 -4.07 -20.52
C ASP A 141 8.75 -3.19 -19.85
N LEU A 142 8.50 -3.44 -18.56
CA LEU A 142 7.55 -2.66 -17.78
C LEU A 142 8.05 -1.22 -17.53
N LYS A 143 9.35 -1.02 -17.34
CA LYS A 143 9.94 0.33 -17.27
C LYS A 143 9.70 1.11 -18.57
N ASN A 144 9.89 0.44 -19.70
CA ASN A 144 9.62 1.03 -21.02
C ASN A 144 8.14 1.38 -21.18
N GLU A 145 7.23 0.55 -20.68
CA GLU A 145 5.79 0.82 -20.67
C GLU A 145 5.44 2.07 -19.84
N PHE A 146 6.07 2.27 -18.68
CA PHE A 146 5.92 3.50 -17.89
C PHE A 146 6.35 4.75 -18.67
N VAL A 147 7.47 4.69 -19.39
CA VAL A 147 7.95 5.79 -20.24
C VAL A 147 6.95 6.07 -21.38
N ASN A 148 6.51 5.03 -22.08
CA ASN A 148 5.63 5.15 -23.23
C ASN A 148 4.21 5.63 -22.87
N SER A 149 3.66 5.14 -21.75
CA SER A 149 2.29 5.47 -21.31
C SER A 149 2.10 6.95 -20.95
N MET A 150 3.19 7.68 -20.66
CA MET A 150 3.15 9.14 -20.47
C MET A 150 2.99 9.91 -21.79
N CYS A 151 3.55 9.38 -22.89
CA CYS A 151 3.47 10.01 -24.21
C CYS A 151 2.10 9.81 -24.86
N THR A 152 1.40 8.73 -24.53
CA THR A 152 0.09 8.37 -25.09
C THR A 152 -1.08 8.97 -24.28
N THR A 153 -1.10 10.29 -24.09
CA THR A 153 -2.26 10.96 -23.48
C THR A 153 -3.31 11.30 -24.54
N LYS A 154 -4.07 10.29 -25.00
CA LYS A 154 -5.36 10.59 -25.63
C LYS A 154 -6.20 11.37 -24.61
N LYS A 155 -6.82 12.48 -25.02
CA LYS A 155 -7.65 13.42 -24.23
C LYS A 155 -8.91 12.76 -23.62
N HIS A 156 -8.79 11.69 -22.84
CA HIS A 156 -9.90 11.04 -22.18
C HIS A 156 -9.77 11.13 -20.66
N GLN A 157 -10.69 11.93 -20.11
CA GLN A 157 -11.17 12.01 -18.73
C GLN A 157 -10.12 12.30 -17.65
N SER A 158 -9.79 13.59 -17.52
CA SER A 158 -9.15 14.25 -16.37
C SER A 158 -9.96 14.20 -15.06
N GLY A 159 -10.87 13.22 -14.89
CA GLY A 159 -11.91 13.25 -13.86
C GLY A 159 -11.54 12.64 -12.51
N ALA A 160 -10.55 11.74 -12.46
CA ALA A 160 -10.21 11.02 -11.23
C ALA A 160 -9.11 11.75 -10.43
N GLY A 161 -9.51 12.84 -9.77
CA GLY A 161 -8.66 13.52 -8.80
C GLY A 161 -8.52 12.75 -7.48
N LYS A 162 -7.98 13.41 -6.45
CA LYS A 162 -7.73 12.84 -5.12
C LYS A 162 -8.93 12.07 -4.52
N GLN A 163 -10.16 12.52 -4.80
CA GLN A 163 -11.38 11.88 -4.31
C GLN A 163 -11.57 10.47 -4.87
N PHE A 164 -11.38 10.25 -6.17
CA PHE A 164 -11.50 8.91 -6.76
C PHE A 164 -10.52 7.92 -6.12
N TRP A 165 -9.28 8.37 -5.89
CA TRP A 165 -8.26 7.56 -5.23
C TRP A 165 -8.61 7.25 -3.77
N ALA A 166 -9.17 8.23 -3.05
CA ALA A 166 -9.62 8.03 -1.67
C ALA A 166 -10.79 7.03 -1.60
N GLU A 167 -11.84 7.23 -2.41
CA GLU A 167 -12.98 6.31 -2.49
C GLU A 167 -12.54 4.91 -2.89
N SER A 168 -11.58 4.80 -3.80
CA SER A 168 -11.04 3.50 -4.14
C SER A 168 -10.25 2.84 -3.01
N GLY A 169 -9.56 3.61 -2.16
CA GLY A 169 -8.95 3.08 -0.94
C GLY A 169 -10.00 2.54 0.02
N LYS A 170 -11.14 3.22 0.16
CA LYS A 170 -12.26 2.71 0.99
C LYS A 170 -12.82 1.39 0.46
N ARG A 171 -12.90 1.23 -0.87
CA ARG A 171 -13.28 -0.06 -1.50
C ARG A 171 -12.30 -1.20 -1.21
N LEU A 172 -11.07 -0.89 -0.81
CA LEU A 172 -10.08 -1.87 -0.32
C LEU A 172 -10.16 -2.08 1.21
N GLY A 173 -11.17 -1.53 1.89
CA GLY A 173 -11.30 -1.59 3.34
C GLY A 173 -10.31 -0.69 4.08
N LEU A 174 -9.77 0.34 3.43
CA LEU A 174 -8.89 1.32 4.07
C LEU A 174 -9.71 2.44 4.70
N VAL A 175 -9.33 2.85 5.90
CA VAL A 175 -10.01 3.90 6.67
C VAL A 175 -9.02 4.91 7.22
N ASP A 176 -9.41 6.17 7.26
CA ASP A 176 -8.65 7.22 7.96
C ASP A 176 -8.95 7.14 9.47
N THR A 177 -7.93 7.31 10.30
CA THR A 177 -8.08 7.48 11.75
C THR A 177 -7.51 8.83 12.19
N GLU A 178 -7.97 9.34 13.34
CA GLU A 178 -7.56 10.66 13.85
C GLU A 178 -6.03 10.78 14.05
N GLU A 179 -5.42 9.75 14.64
CA GLU A 179 -4.03 9.80 15.13
C GLU A 179 -3.10 8.82 14.40
N ASP A 180 -3.60 7.67 13.95
CA ASP A 180 -2.78 6.58 13.42
C ASP A 180 -2.58 6.62 11.89
N GLY A 181 -3.15 7.61 11.20
CA GLY A 181 -3.16 7.67 9.75
C GLY A 181 -4.12 6.65 9.15
N ILE A 182 -3.72 5.99 8.07
CA ILE A 182 -4.59 5.02 7.39
C ILE A 182 -4.48 3.66 8.09
N ARG A 183 -5.61 3.01 8.36
CA ARG A 183 -5.67 1.63 8.87
C ARG A 183 -6.49 0.76 7.94
N PHE A 184 -6.24 -0.55 8.01
CA PHE A 184 -7.13 -1.52 7.42
C PHE A 184 -8.30 -1.79 8.37
N ILE A 185 -9.53 -1.80 7.87
CA ILE A 185 -10.76 -1.85 8.68
C ILE A 185 -10.81 -3.04 9.64
N ARG A 186 -10.16 -4.16 9.30
CA ARG A 186 -10.08 -5.36 10.15
C ARG A 186 -9.04 -5.26 11.26
N ASN A 187 -8.10 -4.31 11.16
CA ASN A 187 -6.93 -4.15 12.03
C ASN A 187 -6.84 -2.73 12.64
N VAL A 188 -7.99 -2.07 12.83
CA VAL A 188 -8.03 -0.77 13.54
C VAL A 188 -7.72 -1.02 15.03
N PRO A 189 -6.71 -0.34 15.62
CA PRO A 189 -6.38 -0.53 17.03
C PRO A 189 -7.55 -0.16 17.95
N GLN A 190 -7.65 -0.85 19.09
CA GLN A 190 -8.66 -0.57 20.09
C GLN A 190 -8.45 0.86 20.64
N GLY A 191 -9.51 1.68 20.61
CA GLY A 191 -9.47 3.08 21.05
C GLY A 191 -9.20 4.08 19.94
N SER A 192 -8.72 3.65 18.77
CA SER A 192 -8.59 4.53 17.61
C SER A 192 -9.97 4.93 17.08
N LYS A 193 -10.17 6.24 16.86
CA LYS A 193 -11.38 6.75 16.21
C LYS A 193 -11.20 6.75 14.71
N VAL A 194 -12.07 6.00 14.03
CA VAL A 194 -12.21 6.07 12.57
C VAL A 194 -12.88 7.39 12.22
N LEU A 195 -12.26 8.16 11.34
CA LEU A 195 -12.85 9.37 10.82
C LEU A 195 -13.99 8.98 9.88
N GLU A 196 -15.23 9.14 10.34
CA GLU A 196 -16.39 9.00 9.49
C GLU A 196 -16.23 9.96 8.31
N THR A 197 -16.10 9.39 7.12
CA THR A 197 -16.24 10.21 5.93
C THR A 197 -17.72 10.46 5.74
N ILE A 198 -18.10 11.72 5.49
CA ILE A 198 -19.43 12.13 5.01
C ILE A 198 -19.81 11.17 3.87
N THR A 199 -20.57 10.12 4.20
CA THR A 199 -21.11 9.22 3.22
C THR A 199 -22.38 9.92 2.77
N GLY A 200 -22.34 10.51 1.58
CA GLY A 200 -23.55 10.88 0.83
C GLY A 200 -24.31 9.64 0.37
N PHE A 201 -24.58 8.72 1.30
CA PHE A 201 -25.45 7.58 1.13
C PHE A 201 -26.59 7.78 2.13
N GLU A 202 -27.56 8.63 1.74
CA GLU A 202 -28.85 8.65 2.41
C GLU A 202 -29.37 7.22 2.43
N LYS A 203 -29.46 6.65 3.63
CA LYS A 203 -30.29 5.47 3.87
C LYS A 203 -31.72 5.91 3.57
N THR A 204 -32.24 5.56 2.39
CA THR A 204 -33.67 5.51 2.16
C THR A 204 -34.29 4.66 3.27
N LYS A 205 -35.10 5.34 4.08
CA LYS A 205 -35.82 4.84 5.24
C LYS A 205 -36.63 3.59 4.83
N TYR A 206 -36.32 2.45 5.41
CA TYR A 206 -37.26 1.33 5.45
C TYR A 206 -38.25 1.64 6.57
N THR A 207 -39.39 2.25 6.22
CA THR A 207 -40.52 2.36 7.14
C THR A 207 -41.11 0.97 7.30
N ARG A 208 -41.02 0.44 8.52
CA ARG A 208 -41.79 -0.71 8.99
C ARG A 208 -43.26 -0.30 8.96
N ALA A 209 -44.01 -0.85 8.01
CA ALA A 209 -45.46 -0.75 8.01
C ALA A 209 -45.99 -1.78 9.00
N ASP A 210 -46.38 -1.31 10.18
CA ASP A 210 -47.34 -1.99 11.03
C ASP A 210 -48.75 -1.66 10.50
N LYS A 211 -49.46 -2.66 9.99
CA LYS A 211 -50.88 -2.97 10.21
C LYS A 211 -51.34 -4.12 9.32
#